data_AF-A0A2B3TWM5-F1
#
_entry.id   AF-A0A2B3TWM5-F1
#
_cell.length_a   1.000
_cell.length_b   1.000
_cell.length_c   1.000
_cell.angle_alpha   90.00
_cell.angle_beta   90.00
_cell.angle_gamma   90.00
#
_symmetry.space_group_name_H-M   'P 1'
#
loop_
_entity.id
_entity.type
_entity.pdbx_description
1 polymer ?
#
loop_
_entity_poly.entity_id
_entity_poly.type
_entity_poly.pdbx_seq_one_letter_code
_entity_poly.pdbx_strand_id
1 'polypeptide(L)'
;MNINEKAIEMFEQNKYVEAMELFHQAVHESRDVQSLNNLAWMYFYEEENDDKALELIREVVKLNPSSYFPYNILGEIYMKQKKWVEAKEALQKSIAIQPSNEAYHNVAVAHYNLGELEKASEFFSRVAGDSDYIMYNYVKCLIDLGRTTEAKEQLDAFNRKSDNFIGEISVADLYVELNCYKEAIEWFEKGYKEYWKSPNWIGRFVYALYKANNFSRINEVIRESIEAKTAEIEDVQNEEVEENWTEKDKKELIEEYTEENNCYKKMIERIKSGYVPGLEFETDYIGACYLFGCKRHNHLEYEK
;
A
#
# COMPACT_ATOMS: atom_id res chain seq x y z
N MET A 1 -32.60 -20.00 -3.25
CA MET A 1 -31.61 -18.96 -2.97
C MET A 1 -32.02 -18.22 -1.73
N ASN A 2 -31.26 -18.34 -0.65
CA ASN A 2 -31.52 -17.58 0.57
C ASN A 2 -31.19 -16.08 0.34
N ILE A 3 -31.47 -15.24 1.34
CA ILE A 3 -31.28 -13.80 1.20
C ILE A 3 -29.80 -13.41 1.01
N ASN A 4 -28.89 -14.13 1.65
CA ASN A 4 -27.45 -13.90 1.55
C ASN A 4 -26.94 -14.18 0.13
N GLU A 5 -27.32 -15.32 -0.44
CA GLU A 5 -26.97 -15.67 -1.82
C GLU A 5 -27.54 -14.65 -2.83
N LYS A 6 -28.75 -14.13 -2.62
CA LYS A 6 -29.32 -13.06 -3.44
C LYS A 6 -28.51 -11.77 -3.32
N ALA A 7 -28.12 -11.38 -2.11
CA ALA A 7 -27.32 -10.18 -1.86
C ALA A 7 -25.97 -10.27 -2.59
N ILE A 8 -25.31 -11.42 -2.49
CA ILE A 8 -24.04 -11.68 -3.18
C ILE A 8 -24.22 -11.69 -4.71
N GLU A 9 -25.31 -12.26 -5.24
CA GLU A 9 -25.56 -12.21 -6.68
C GLU A 9 -25.77 -10.77 -7.17
N MET A 10 -26.52 -9.93 -6.45
CA MET A 10 -26.68 -8.53 -6.80
C MET A 10 -25.34 -7.79 -6.73
N PHE A 11 -24.51 -8.09 -5.73
CA PHE A 11 -23.17 -7.55 -5.61
C PHE A 11 -22.28 -7.94 -6.80
N GLU A 12 -22.24 -9.22 -7.18
CA GLU A 12 -21.50 -9.73 -8.34
C GLU A 12 -21.98 -9.11 -9.67
N GLN A 13 -23.23 -8.65 -9.74
CA GLN A 13 -23.80 -7.92 -10.87
C GLN A 13 -23.50 -6.40 -10.84
N ASN A 14 -22.67 -5.93 -9.91
CA ASN A 14 -22.39 -4.51 -9.63
C ASN A 14 -23.64 -3.69 -9.23
N LYS A 15 -24.68 -4.35 -8.72
CA LYS A 15 -25.91 -3.68 -8.23
C LYS A 15 -25.76 -3.41 -6.74
N TYR A 16 -24.83 -2.53 -6.39
CA TYR A 16 -24.42 -2.27 -5.01
C TYR A 16 -25.56 -1.82 -4.10
N VAL A 17 -26.46 -0.96 -4.59
CA VAL A 17 -27.63 -0.50 -3.82
C VAL A 17 -28.57 -1.65 -3.47
N GLU A 18 -28.93 -2.48 -4.46
CA GLU A 18 -29.80 -3.65 -4.26
C GLU A 18 -29.13 -4.69 -3.33
N ALA A 19 -27.81 -4.91 -3.49
CA ALA A 19 -27.05 -5.79 -2.62
C ALA A 19 -27.06 -5.29 -1.16
N MET A 20 -26.82 -4.00 -0.95
CA MET A 20 -26.82 -3.38 0.38
C MET A 20 -28.19 -3.49 1.06
N GLU A 21 -29.27 -3.25 0.33
CA GLU A 21 -30.65 -3.44 0.84
C GLU A 21 -30.88 -4.89 1.27
N LEU A 22 -30.42 -5.86 0.48
CA LEU A 22 -30.55 -7.29 0.81
C LEU A 22 -29.68 -7.70 2.00
N PHE A 23 -28.46 -7.17 2.15
CA PHE A 23 -27.64 -7.41 3.35
C PHE A 23 -28.25 -6.79 4.61
N HIS A 24 -28.86 -5.60 4.49
CA HIS A 24 -29.65 -5.01 5.57
C HIS A 24 -30.84 -5.88 5.97
N GLN A 25 -31.59 -6.37 4.99
CA GLN A 25 -32.70 -7.27 5.23
C GLN A 25 -32.22 -8.61 5.84
N ALA A 26 -31.06 -9.14 5.42
CA ALA A 26 -30.49 -10.36 6.00
C ALA A 26 -30.22 -10.20 7.51
N VAL A 27 -29.66 -9.06 7.92
CA VAL A 27 -29.44 -8.72 9.34
C VAL A 27 -30.75 -8.52 10.10
N HIS A 28 -31.79 -8.00 9.44
CA HIS A 28 -33.12 -7.85 10.04
C HIS A 28 -33.81 -9.21 10.27
N GLU A 29 -33.67 -10.15 9.33
CA GLU A 29 -34.26 -11.49 9.42
C GLU A 29 -33.52 -12.37 10.43
N SER A 30 -32.19 -12.36 10.41
CA SER A 30 -31.36 -13.07 11.38
C SER A 30 -30.14 -12.22 11.70
N ARG A 31 -30.00 -11.80 12.97
CA ARG A 31 -28.83 -11.06 13.45
C ARG A 31 -27.79 -12.04 14.00
N ASP A 32 -27.05 -12.69 13.11
CA ASP A 32 -26.08 -13.74 13.42
C ASP A 32 -24.68 -13.41 12.88
N VAL A 33 -23.71 -14.32 13.06
CA VAL A 33 -22.33 -14.15 12.62
C VAL A 33 -22.25 -13.84 11.12
N GLN A 34 -23.01 -14.55 10.28
CA GLN A 34 -22.92 -14.41 8.82
C GLN A 34 -23.48 -13.08 8.36
N SER A 35 -24.72 -12.77 8.76
CA SER A 35 -25.40 -11.57 8.27
C SER A 35 -24.69 -10.30 8.71
N LEU A 36 -24.27 -10.25 9.98
CA LEU A 36 -23.54 -9.12 10.54
C LEU A 36 -22.15 -8.97 9.90
N ASN A 37 -21.42 -10.07 9.70
CA ASN A 37 -20.10 -10.04 9.05
C ASN A 37 -20.20 -9.55 7.61
N ASN A 38 -21.15 -10.05 6.83
CA ASN A 38 -21.29 -9.67 5.44
C ASN A 38 -21.71 -8.21 5.28
N LEU A 39 -22.62 -7.72 6.14
CA LEU A 39 -22.96 -6.29 6.15
C LEU A 39 -21.78 -5.41 6.62
N ALA A 40 -21.00 -5.87 7.62
CA ALA A 40 -19.79 -5.17 8.05
C ALA A 40 -18.75 -5.08 6.92
N TRP A 41 -18.56 -6.16 6.16
CA TRP A 41 -17.67 -6.20 4.99
C TRP A 41 -18.12 -5.18 3.94
N MET A 42 -19.42 -5.12 3.60
CA MET A 42 -19.96 -4.13 2.67
C MET A 42 -19.73 -2.70 3.14
N TYR A 43 -19.93 -2.41 4.42
CA TYR A 43 -19.65 -1.08 4.95
C TYR A 43 -18.16 -0.72 4.86
N PHE A 44 -17.27 -1.66 5.13
CA PHE A 44 -15.84 -1.38 5.14
C PHE A 44 -15.25 -1.22 3.73
N TYR A 45 -15.58 -2.14 2.82
CA TYR A 45 -14.96 -2.23 1.50
C TYR A 45 -15.67 -1.42 0.41
N GLU A 46 -17.00 -1.27 0.49
CA GLU A 46 -17.77 -0.65 -0.59
C GLU A 46 -18.25 0.76 -0.26
N GLU A 47 -18.62 1.00 1.00
CA GLU A 47 -19.09 2.32 1.47
C GLU A 47 -17.99 3.13 2.18
N GLU A 48 -16.82 2.53 2.39
CA GLU A 48 -15.70 3.09 3.17
C GLU A 48 -16.12 3.65 4.55
N ASN A 49 -17.18 3.08 5.14
CA ASN A 49 -17.77 3.49 6.40
C ASN A 49 -17.22 2.66 7.56
N ASP A 50 -15.99 2.99 7.96
CA ASP A 50 -15.24 2.29 9.00
C ASP A 50 -15.98 2.22 10.34
N ASP A 51 -16.73 3.28 10.70
CA ASP A 51 -17.44 3.35 11.98
C ASP A 51 -18.59 2.33 12.07
N LYS A 52 -19.43 2.25 11.02
CA LYS A 52 -20.51 1.26 10.96
C LYS A 52 -19.97 -0.16 10.85
N ALA A 53 -18.92 -0.37 10.06
CA ALA A 53 -18.26 -1.66 9.95
C ALA A 53 -17.72 -2.12 11.31
N LEU A 54 -17.05 -1.20 12.05
CA LEU A 54 -16.49 -1.49 13.37
C LEU A 54 -17.59 -1.82 14.40
N GLU A 55 -18.72 -1.13 14.37
CA GLU A 55 -19.87 -1.42 15.24
C GLU A 55 -20.34 -2.86 15.05
N LEU A 56 -20.65 -3.24 13.81
CA LEU A 56 -21.15 -4.57 13.48
C LEU A 56 -20.13 -5.66 13.76
N ILE A 57 -18.87 -5.49 13.34
CA ILE A 57 -17.86 -6.53 13.52
C ILE A 57 -17.52 -6.75 15.00
N ARG A 58 -17.59 -5.70 15.84
CA ARG A 58 -17.46 -5.82 17.30
C ARG A 58 -18.60 -6.63 17.91
N GLU A 59 -19.79 -6.58 17.34
CA GLU A 59 -20.89 -7.46 17.72
C GLU A 59 -20.60 -8.90 17.31
N VAL A 60 -20.14 -9.13 16.08
CA VAL A 60 -19.79 -10.47 15.58
C VAL A 60 -18.76 -11.15 16.46
N VAL A 61 -17.64 -10.49 16.77
CA VAL A 61 -16.56 -11.12 17.58
C VAL A 61 -17.00 -11.45 19.01
N LYS A 62 -18.03 -10.79 19.56
CA LYS A 62 -18.61 -11.14 20.88
C LYS A 62 -19.41 -12.43 20.83
N LEU A 63 -19.90 -12.84 19.65
CA LEU A 63 -20.55 -14.13 19.43
C LEU A 63 -19.54 -15.30 19.43
N ASN A 64 -18.24 -15.01 19.53
CA ASN A 64 -17.14 -15.97 19.47
C ASN A 64 -17.22 -16.89 18.23
N PRO A 65 -17.20 -16.32 17.02
CA PRO A 65 -17.27 -17.10 15.79
C PRO A 65 -16.08 -18.07 15.69
N SER A 66 -16.35 -19.25 15.12
CA SER A 66 -15.34 -20.27 14.79
C SER A 66 -14.61 -19.98 13.49
N SER A 67 -15.02 -18.94 12.75
CA SER A 67 -14.37 -18.47 11.53
C SER A 67 -13.40 -17.32 11.81
N TYR A 68 -12.33 -17.25 11.00
CA TYR A 68 -11.30 -16.23 11.06
C TYR A 68 -11.73 -14.90 10.37
N PHE A 69 -12.74 -14.94 9.50
CA PHE A 69 -13.21 -13.78 8.71
C PHE A 69 -13.47 -12.53 9.56
N PRO A 70 -14.23 -12.61 10.67
CA PRO A 70 -14.55 -11.39 11.43
C PRO A 70 -13.34 -10.78 12.13
N TYR A 71 -12.36 -11.62 12.47
CA TYR A 71 -11.13 -11.17 13.12
C TYR A 71 -10.16 -10.54 12.12
N ASN A 72 -10.13 -10.99 10.86
CA ASN A 72 -9.41 -10.28 9.79
C ASN A 72 -10.02 -8.91 9.52
N ILE A 73 -11.34 -8.82 9.31
CA ILE A 73 -12.02 -7.53 9.10
C ILE A 73 -11.77 -6.58 10.27
N LEU A 74 -11.90 -7.06 11.51
CA LEU A 74 -11.63 -6.25 12.70
C LEU A 74 -10.16 -5.77 12.74
N GLY A 75 -9.22 -6.64 12.39
CA GLY A 75 -7.81 -6.31 12.26
C GLY A 75 -7.58 -5.20 11.25
N GLU A 76 -8.11 -5.34 10.03
CA GLU A 76 -7.96 -4.39 8.93
C GLU A 76 -8.56 -3.02 9.25
N ILE A 77 -9.74 -2.97 9.89
CA ILE A 77 -10.32 -1.71 10.37
C ILE A 77 -9.37 -1.02 11.36
N TYR A 78 -8.78 -1.78 12.30
CA TYR A 78 -7.81 -1.20 13.23
C TYR A 78 -6.49 -0.78 12.56
N MET A 79 -6.04 -1.49 11.52
CA MET A 79 -4.89 -1.09 10.71
C MET A 79 -5.13 0.26 10.02
N LYS A 80 -6.29 0.42 9.37
CA LYS A 80 -6.69 1.68 8.72
C LYS A 80 -6.77 2.84 9.74
N GLN A 81 -7.22 2.55 10.96
CA GLN A 81 -7.24 3.51 12.08
C GLN A 81 -5.89 3.70 12.78
N LYS A 82 -4.81 3.04 12.31
CA LYS A 82 -3.47 3.04 12.92
C LYS A 82 -3.46 2.59 14.40
N LYS A 83 -4.44 1.76 14.78
CA LYS A 83 -4.58 1.13 16.11
C LYS A 83 -3.85 -0.21 16.13
N TRP A 84 -2.52 -0.14 16.09
CA TRP A 84 -1.66 -1.30 15.83
C TRP A 84 -1.73 -2.39 16.91
N VAL A 85 -1.95 -2.02 18.18
CA VAL A 85 -2.08 -2.99 19.28
C VAL A 85 -3.35 -3.82 19.11
N GLU A 86 -4.48 -3.15 18.90
CA GLU A 86 -5.77 -3.80 18.72
C GLU A 86 -5.82 -4.61 17.41
N ALA A 87 -5.20 -4.09 16.34
CA ALA A 87 -5.05 -4.81 15.08
C ALA A 87 -4.28 -6.11 15.28
N LYS A 88 -3.12 -6.05 15.95
CA LYS A 88 -2.30 -7.23 16.27
C LYS A 88 -3.10 -8.28 17.04
N GLU A 89 -3.86 -7.89 18.07
CA GLU A 89 -4.65 -8.84 18.87
C GLU A 89 -5.74 -9.54 18.03
N ALA A 90 -6.46 -8.79 17.19
CA ALA A 90 -7.48 -9.35 16.30
C ALA A 90 -6.86 -10.31 15.28
N LEU A 91 -5.77 -9.91 14.62
CA LEU A 91 -5.10 -10.70 13.60
C LEU A 91 -4.45 -11.96 14.18
N GLN A 92 -3.90 -11.91 15.39
CA GLN A 92 -3.39 -13.11 16.07
C GLN A 92 -4.51 -14.11 16.39
N LYS A 93 -5.71 -13.62 16.75
CA LYS A 93 -6.87 -14.49 16.94
C LYS A 93 -7.34 -15.10 15.61
N SER A 94 -7.31 -14.34 14.53
CA SER A 94 -7.57 -14.83 13.16
C SER A 94 -6.61 -15.98 12.79
N ILE A 95 -5.29 -15.75 12.92
CA ILE A 95 -4.25 -16.74 12.62
C ILE A 95 -4.41 -18.00 13.47
N ALA A 96 -4.80 -17.87 14.74
CA ALA A 96 -5.01 -19.01 15.64
C ALA A 96 -6.20 -19.90 15.22
N ILE A 97 -7.21 -19.33 14.55
CA ILE A 97 -8.35 -20.08 14.00
C ILE A 97 -7.96 -20.71 12.67
N GLN A 98 -7.50 -19.89 11.73
CA GLN A 98 -7.02 -20.32 10.43
C GLN A 98 -5.97 -19.32 9.92
N PRO A 99 -4.73 -19.76 9.72
CA PRO A 99 -3.72 -18.92 9.09
C PRO A 99 -4.08 -18.55 7.65
N SER A 100 -3.85 -17.29 7.29
CA SER A 100 -3.92 -16.80 5.91
C SER A 100 -2.74 -15.87 5.62
N ASN A 101 -2.43 -15.70 4.34
CA ASN A 101 -1.31 -14.85 3.94
C ASN A 101 -1.58 -13.38 4.30
N GLU A 102 -2.84 -12.93 4.16
CA GLU A 102 -3.30 -11.60 4.54
C GLU A 102 -3.15 -11.37 6.05
N ALA A 103 -3.56 -12.34 6.87
CA ALA A 103 -3.44 -12.21 8.32
C ALA A 103 -1.97 -12.15 8.76
N TYR A 104 -1.10 -12.97 8.16
CA TYR A 104 0.34 -12.93 8.42
C TYR A 104 1.00 -11.62 7.96
N HIS A 105 0.65 -11.13 6.78
CA HIS A 105 1.13 -9.83 6.31
C HIS A 105 0.68 -8.71 7.25
N ASN A 106 -0.60 -8.63 7.54
CA ASN A 106 -1.17 -7.54 8.32
C ASN A 106 -0.66 -7.55 9.77
N VAL A 107 -0.43 -8.73 10.37
CA VAL A 107 0.17 -8.80 11.71
C VAL A 107 1.64 -8.40 11.68
N ALA A 108 2.37 -8.70 10.59
CA ALA A 108 3.74 -8.24 10.40
C ALA A 108 3.80 -6.70 10.32
N VAL A 109 2.88 -6.09 9.56
CA VAL A 109 2.75 -4.63 9.47
C VAL A 109 2.40 -4.01 10.82
N ALA A 110 1.49 -4.62 11.59
CA ALA A 110 1.17 -4.15 12.94
C ALA A 110 2.40 -4.22 13.87
N HIS A 111 3.16 -5.32 13.83
CA HIS A 111 4.41 -5.46 14.58
C HIS A 111 5.46 -4.42 14.16
N TYR A 112 5.61 -4.17 12.86
CA TYR A 112 6.56 -3.19 12.32
C TYR A 112 6.26 -1.78 12.84
N ASN A 113 4.99 -1.35 12.78
CA ASN A 113 4.57 -0.04 13.26
C ASN A 113 4.63 0.12 14.79
N LEU A 114 4.63 -1.00 15.52
CA LEU A 114 4.89 -1.02 16.97
C LEU A 114 6.39 -1.01 17.32
N GLY A 115 7.28 -1.06 16.33
CA GLY A 115 8.72 -1.20 16.53
C GLY A 115 9.16 -2.60 16.96
N GLU A 116 8.26 -3.59 16.92
CA GLU A 116 8.55 -5.00 17.23
C GLU A 116 9.16 -5.69 16.00
N LEU A 117 10.29 -5.16 15.50
CA LEU A 117 10.83 -5.48 14.19
C LEU A 117 11.21 -6.96 14.01
N GLU A 118 11.73 -7.64 15.04
CA GLU A 118 12.08 -9.06 14.94
C GLU A 118 10.86 -9.93 14.67
N LYS A 119 9.73 -9.62 15.33
CA LYS A 119 8.46 -10.34 15.08
C LYS A 119 7.89 -9.97 13.73
N ALA A 120 7.97 -8.70 13.33
CA ALA A 120 7.55 -8.27 12.00
C ALA A 120 8.30 -9.06 10.92
N SER A 121 9.63 -9.17 11.05
CA SER A 121 10.47 -9.97 10.15
C SER A 121 10.08 -11.45 10.13
N GLU A 122 9.77 -12.06 11.27
CA GLU A 122 9.32 -13.47 11.31
C GLU A 122 8.03 -13.66 10.50
N PHE A 123 7.03 -12.80 10.73
CA PHE A 123 5.76 -12.90 10.03
C PHE A 123 5.88 -12.56 8.54
N PHE A 124 6.60 -11.50 8.18
CA PHE A 124 6.86 -11.17 6.77
C PHE A 124 7.54 -12.32 6.02
N SER A 125 8.54 -12.99 6.62
CA SER A 125 9.25 -14.08 5.96
C SER A 125 8.36 -15.28 5.59
N ARG A 126 7.19 -15.44 6.23
CA ARG A 126 6.24 -16.53 5.92
C ARG A 126 5.48 -16.30 4.63
N VAL A 127 5.35 -15.04 4.20
CA VAL A 127 4.47 -14.60 3.11
C VAL A 127 5.17 -13.73 2.05
N ALA A 128 6.45 -13.40 2.26
CA ALA A 128 7.23 -12.57 1.34
C ALA A 128 7.28 -13.12 -0.09
N GLY A 129 7.18 -14.43 -0.27
CA GLY A 129 7.15 -15.06 -1.59
C GLY A 129 5.85 -14.89 -2.37
N ASP A 130 4.77 -14.38 -1.74
CA ASP A 130 3.45 -14.29 -2.38
C ASP A 130 3.34 -13.09 -3.34
N SER A 131 4.07 -12.01 -3.06
CA SER A 131 4.07 -10.79 -3.88
C SER A 131 5.32 -9.95 -3.63
N ASP A 132 5.84 -9.31 -4.67
CA ASP A 132 6.94 -8.34 -4.59
C ASP A 132 6.62 -7.19 -3.63
N TYR A 133 5.35 -6.82 -3.45
CA TYR A 133 4.93 -5.83 -2.44
C TYR A 133 5.26 -6.30 -1.01
N ILE A 134 4.95 -7.56 -0.69
CA ILE A 134 5.23 -8.11 0.64
C ILE A 134 6.72 -8.33 0.81
N MET A 135 7.42 -8.78 -0.24
CA MET A 135 8.88 -8.87 -0.25
C MET A 135 9.53 -7.50 -0.01
N TYR A 136 9.01 -6.43 -0.62
CA TYR A 136 9.49 -5.07 -0.42
C TYR A 136 9.39 -4.64 1.05
N ASN A 137 8.24 -4.87 1.68
CA ASN A 137 8.04 -4.61 3.12
C ASN A 137 8.97 -5.46 4.00
N TYR A 138 9.18 -6.73 3.62
CA TYR A 138 10.11 -7.62 4.32
C TYR A 138 11.55 -7.11 4.26
N VAL A 139 12.04 -6.75 3.05
CA VAL A 139 13.39 -6.22 2.87
C VAL A 139 13.58 -4.93 3.65
N LYS A 140 12.60 -4.03 3.63
CA LYS A 140 12.66 -2.80 4.43
C LYS A 140 12.76 -3.11 5.94
N CYS A 141 11.98 -4.07 6.42
CA CYS A 141 12.07 -4.54 7.81
C CYS A 141 13.46 -5.11 8.17
N LEU A 142 14.06 -5.90 7.27
CA LEU A 142 15.42 -6.42 7.45
C LEU A 142 16.48 -5.31 7.50
N ILE A 143 16.31 -4.26 6.68
CA ILE A 143 17.20 -3.08 6.69
C ILE A 143 17.14 -2.38 8.04
N ASP A 144 15.93 -2.13 8.56
CA ASP A 144 15.74 -1.44 9.84
C ASP A 144 16.25 -2.26 11.03
N LEU A 145 16.18 -3.59 10.93
CA LEU A 145 16.82 -4.52 11.87
C LEU A 145 18.36 -4.53 11.78
N GLY A 146 18.94 -3.93 10.74
CA GLY A 146 20.38 -4.00 10.46
C GLY A 146 20.82 -5.35 9.88
N ARG A 147 19.90 -6.23 9.45
CA ARG A 147 20.17 -7.52 8.80
C ARG A 147 20.49 -7.34 7.32
N THR A 148 21.49 -6.53 7.03
CA THR A 148 21.80 -6.01 5.67
C THR A 148 22.17 -7.09 4.67
N THR A 149 22.84 -8.17 5.11
CA THR A 149 23.17 -9.31 4.22
C THR A 149 21.91 -10.00 3.71
N GLU A 150 20.97 -10.30 4.61
CA GLU A 150 19.72 -10.96 4.25
C GLU A 150 18.83 -10.03 3.42
N ALA A 151 18.76 -8.75 3.78
CA ALA A 151 18.06 -7.75 2.99
C ALA A 151 18.58 -7.69 1.56
N LYS A 152 19.91 -7.67 1.38
CA LYS A 152 20.53 -7.65 0.05
C LYS A 152 20.22 -8.93 -0.75
N GLU A 153 20.31 -10.10 -0.12
CA GLU A 153 20.01 -11.38 -0.78
C GLU A 153 18.58 -11.40 -1.35
N GLN A 154 17.59 -10.95 -0.56
CA GLN A 154 16.21 -10.86 -1.02
C GLN A 154 16.03 -9.79 -2.10
N LEU A 155 16.69 -8.64 -1.95
CA LEU A 155 16.59 -7.53 -2.91
C LEU A 155 17.21 -7.90 -4.28
N ASP A 156 18.31 -8.65 -4.29
CA ASP A 156 18.97 -9.15 -5.50
C ASP A 156 18.10 -10.16 -6.27
N ALA A 157 17.05 -10.72 -5.65
CA ALA A 157 16.14 -11.67 -6.28
C ALA A 157 14.97 -11.00 -7.05
N PHE A 158 14.76 -9.68 -6.92
CA PHE A 158 13.68 -8.97 -7.62
C PHE A 158 13.83 -9.07 -9.15
N ASN A 159 12.72 -9.29 -9.83
CA ASN A 159 12.70 -9.51 -11.28
C ASN A 159 11.57 -8.72 -11.96
N ARG A 160 11.94 -7.84 -12.90
CA ARG A 160 11.00 -7.01 -13.69
C ARG A 160 9.96 -7.80 -14.50
N LYS A 161 10.17 -9.10 -14.69
CA LYS A 161 9.21 -9.99 -15.40
C LYS A 161 8.20 -10.65 -14.46
N SER A 162 8.27 -10.39 -13.16
CA SER A 162 7.26 -10.84 -12.20
C SER A 162 5.93 -10.16 -12.53
N ASP A 163 4.83 -10.93 -12.52
CA ASP A 163 3.48 -10.39 -12.77
C ASP A 163 3.07 -9.35 -11.71
N ASN A 164 3.66 -9.45 -10.51
CA ASN A 164 3.40 -8.56 -9.37
C ASN A 164 4.54 -7.57 -9.11
N PHE A 165 5.39 -7.30 -10.11
CA PHE A 165 6.59 -6.49 -9.92
C PHE A 165 6.30 -5.10 -9.32
N ILE A 166 6.94 -4.78 -8.19
CA ILE A 166 6.65 -3.57 -7.39
C ILE A 166 7.11 -2.26 -8.04
N GLY A 167 7.94 -2.34 -9.09
CA GLY A 167 8.49 -1.18 -9.79
C GLY A 167 9.98 -0.96 -9.50
N GLU A 168 10.68 -0.42 -10.49
CA GLU A 168 12.13 -0.24 -10.48
C GLU A 168 12.59 0.77 -9.43
N ILE A 169 11.78 1.82 -9.19
CA ILE A 169 12.12 2.89 -8.24
C ILE A 169 12.12 2.37 -6.81
N SER A 170 11.09 1.59 -6.42
CA SER A 170 11.00 0.97 -5.10
C SER A 170 12.19 0.06 -4.81
N VAL A 171 12.60 -0.76 -5.79
CA VAL A 171 13.79 -1.62 -5.67
C VAL A 171 15.07 -0.79 -5.55
N ALA A 172 15.23 0.25 -6.38
CA ALA A 172 16.38 1.15 -6.33
C ALA A 172 16.51 1.84 -4.96
N ASP A 173 15.39 2.28 -4.40
CA ASP A 173 15.33 2.97 -3.12
C ASP A 173 15.83 2.10 -1.97
N LEU A 174 15.50 0.80 -1.93
CA LEU A 174 16.03 -0.10 -0.92
C LEU A 174 17.53 -0.36 -1.08
N TYR A 175 18.07 -0.35 -2.31
CA TYR A 175 19.52 -0.40 -2.52
C TYR A 175 20.22 0.86 -2.01
N VAL A 176 19.58 2.04 -2.10
CA VAL A 176 20.11 3.28 -1.51
C VAL A 176 20.19 3.15 0.01
N GLU A 177 19.15 2.62 0.67
CA GLU A 177 19.17 2.38 2.13
C GLU A 177 20.27 1.40 2.56
N LEU A 178 20.59 0.40 1.71
CA LEU A 178 21.71 -0.53 1.91
C LEU A 178 23.08 0.05 1.56
N ASN A 179 23.15 1.29 1.06
CA ASN A 179 24.36 1.92 0.53
C ASN A 179 24.98 1.18 -0.68
N CYS A 180 24.20 0.35 -1.38
CA CYS A 180 24.57 -0.35 -2.61
C CYS A 180 24.31 0.56 -3.82
N TYR A 181 25.07 1.65 -3.92
CA TYR A 181 24.76 2.72 -4.89
C TYR A 181 24.89 2.30 -6.35
N LYS A 182 25.74 1.32 -6.67
CA LYS A 182 25.88 0.83 -8.05
C LYS A 182 24.60 0.14 -8.51
N GLU A 183 24.10 -0.80 -7.70
CA GLU A 183 22.85 -1.50 -7.96
C GLU A 183 21.67 -0.55 -7.95
N ALA A 184 21.62 0.40 -7.01
CA ALA A 184 20.60 1.45 -6.99
C ALA A 184 20.55 2.22 -8.32
N ILE A 185 21.70 2.69 -8.84
CA ILE A 185 21.79 3.38 -10.13
C ILE A 185 21.29 2.50 -11.27
N GLU A 186 21.69 1.22 -11.32
CA GLU A 186 21.22 0.29 -12.35
C GLU A 186 19.69 0.13 -12.34
N TRP A 187 19.06 0.15 -11.17
CA TRP A 187 17.61 0.09 -11.04
C TRP A 187 16.92 1.42 -11.38
N PHE A 188 17.43 2.55 -10.91
CA PHE A 188 16.91 3.86 -11.31
C PHE A 188 16.94 4.05 -12.83
N GLU A 189 18.03 3.67 -13.50
CA GLU A 189 18.16 3.79 -14.96
C GLU A 189 17.14 2.92 -15.70
N LYS A 190 16.78 1.74 -15.16
CA LYS A 190 15.73 0.88 -15.75
C LYS A 190 14.35 1.54 -15.68
N GLY A 191 14.05 2.30 -14.63
CA GLY A 191 12.79 3.03 -14.46
C GLY A 191 12.78 4.44 -15.05
N TYR A 192 13.94 5.03 -15.35
CA TYR A 192 14.09 6.46 -15.62
C TYR A 192 13.24 7.01 -16.79
N LYS A 193 12.92 6.17 -17.77
CA LYS A 193 12.07 6.52 -18.91
C LYS A 193 10.60 6.15 -18.74
N GLU A 194 10.30 5.28 -17.78
CA GLU A 194 8.95 4.72 -17.55
C GLU A 194 8.16 5.56 -16.55
N TYR A 195 8.84 6.13 -15.55
CA TYR A 195 8.19 6.88 -14.47
C TYR A 195 8.29 8.39 -14.66
N TRP A 196 7.23 9.06 -14.20
CA TRP A 196 7.23 10.50 -13.98
C TRP A 196 8.34 10.90 -13.02
N LYS A 197 9.09 11.95 -13.37
CA LYS A 197 10.23 12.44 -12.59
C LYS A 197 9.67 13.32 -11.48
N SER A 198 9.52 12.76 -10.27
CA SER A 198 9.17 13.55 -9.08
C SER A 198 10.43 13.94 -8.31
N PRO A 199 10.42 15.07 -7.56
CA PRO A 199 11.61 15.53 -6.85
C PRO A 199 12.16 14.53 -5.83
N ASN A 200 11.31 13.67 -5.26
CA ASN A 200 11.68 12.70 -4.25
C ASN A 200 12.63 11.62 -4.81
N TRP A 201 12.15 10.78 -5.73
CA TRP A 201 12.96 9.68 -6.23
C TRP A 201 14.12 10.16 -7.10
N ILE A 202 13.96 11.29 -7.83
CA ILE A 202 15.08 11.92 -8.54
C ILE A 202 16.15 12.38 -7.55
N GLY A 203 15.74 12.93 -6.39
CA GLY A 203 16.66 13.27 -5.30
C GLY A 203 17.48 12.06 -4.85
N ARG A 204 16.82 10.92 -4.61
CA ARG A 204 17.49 9.66 -4.22
C ARG A 204 18.39 9.11 -5.33
N PHE A 205 17.98 9.21 -6.59
CA PHE A 205 18.81 8.83 -7.73
C PHE A 205 20.07 9.71 -7.86
N VAL A 206 19.92 11.03 -7.80
CA VAL A 206 21.05 11.98 -7.81
C VAL A 206 21.97 11.74 -6.61
N TYR A 207 21.41 11.41 -5.44
CA TYR A 207 22.20 11.04 -4.27
C TYR A 207 23.02 9.77 -4.53
N ALA A 208 22.42 8.70 -5.08
CA ALA A 208 23.14 7.49 -5.45
C ALA A 208 24.27 7.76 -6.46
N LEU A 209 24.00 8.55 -7.50
CA LEU A 209 25.01 8.98 -8.48
C LEU A 209 26.14 9.78 -7.82
N TYR A 210 25.81 10.65 -6.86
CA TYR A 210 26.80 11.46 -6.14
C TYR A 210 27.73 10.58 -5.30
N LYS A 211 27.16 9.62 -4.57
CA LYS A 211 27.93 8.64 -3.79
C LYS A 211 28.79 7.72 -4.67
N ALA A 212 28.39 7.49 -5.91
CA ALA A 212 29.16 6.77 -6.92
C ALA A 212 30.11 7.64 -7.76
N ASN A 213 30.22 8.95 -7.48
CA ASN A 213 31.02 9.93 -8.23
C ASN A 213 30.64 10.06 -9.73
N ASN A 214 29.39 9.78 -10.11
CA ASN A 214 28.92 9.89 -11.49
C ASN A 214 28.37 11.30 -11.80
N PHE A 215 29.25 12.30 -11.77
CA PHE A 215 28.88 13.71 -11.93
C PHE A 215 28.34 14.07 -13.31
N SER A 216 28.77 13.38 -14.37
CA SER A 216 28.23 13.61 -15.72
C SER A 216 26.74 13.29 -15.74
N ARG A 217 26.37 12.12 -15.24
CA ARG A 217 24.97 11.67 -15.23
C ARG A 217 24.10 12.52 -14.30
N ILE A 218 24.64 13.02 -13.17
CA ILE A 218 23.93 13.98 -12.31
C ILE A 218 23.47 15.21 -13.10
N ASN A 219 24.39 15.81 -13.87
CA ASN A 219 24.08 17.02 -14.64
C ASN A 219 23.02 16.75 -15.71
N GLU A 220 23.08 15.59 -16.36
CA GLU A 220 22.06 15.15 -17.32
C GLU A 220 20.69 14.98 -16.66
N VAL A 221 20.61 14.22 -15.57
CA VAL A 221 19.36 13.93 -14.86
C VAL A 221 18.69 15.21 -14.35
N ILE A 222 19.47 16.13 -13.75
CA ILE A 222 18.93 17.41 -13.26
C ILE A 222 18.44 18.26 -14.42
N ARG A 223 19.23 18.38 -15.50
CA ARG A 223 18.83 19.15 -16.68
C ARG A 223 17.55 18.60 -17.30
N GLU A 224 17.48 17.30 -17.54
CA GLU A 224 16.31 16.65 -18.14
C GLU A 224 15.07 16.79 -17.25
N SER A 225 15.22 16.73 -15.92
CA SER A 225 14.12 16.93 -14.98
C SER A 225 13.61 18.38 -14.99
N ILE A 226 14.52 19.35 -15.07
CA ILE A 226 14.18 20.78 -15.20
C ILE A 226 13.50 21.05 -16.55
N GLU A 227 14.03 20.52 -17.65
CA GLU A 227 13.48 20.70 -18.99
C GLU A 227 12.06 20.11 -19.08
N ALA A 228 11.84 18.89 -18.57
CA ALA A 228 10.53 18.26 -18.52
C ALA A 228 9.53 19.08 -17.69
N LYS A 229 9.90 19.45 -16.46
CA LYS A 229 9.02 20.24 -15.58
C LYS A 229 8.74 21.65 -16.13
N THR A 230 9.70 22.25 -16.82
CA THR A 230 9.51 23.56 -17.46
C THR A 230 8.51 23.47 -18.62
N ALA A 231 8.61 22.42 -19.44
CA ALA A 231 7.64 22.18 -20.51
C ALA A 231 6.22 21.98 -19.94
N GLU A 232 6.06 21.23 -18.86
CA GLU A 232 4.75 21.05 -18.20
C GLU A 232 4.17 22.37 -17.67
N ILE A 233 5.00 23.25 -17.11
CA ILE A 233 4.57 24.59 -16.68
C ILE A 233 4.09 25.40 -17.90
N GLU A 234 4.81 25.34 -19.02
CA GLU A 234 4.43 26.02 -20.26
C GLU A 234 3.12 25.45 -20.83
N ASP A 235 2.94 24.13 -20.80
CA ASP A 235 1.71 23.46 -21.23
C ASP A 235 0.53 23.96 -20.40
N VAL A 236 0.64 23.89 -19.06
CA VAL A 236 -0.40 24.40 -18.14
C VAL A 236 -0.66 25.88 -18.38
N GLN A 237 0.37 26.71 -18.63
CA GLN A 237 0.18 28.14 -18.93
C GLN A 237 -0.64 28.38 -20.20
N ASN A 238 -0.49 27.51 -21.20
CA ASN A 238 -1.18 27.63 -22.50
C ASN A 238 -2.58 26.99 -22.51
N GLU A 239 -2.96 26.24 -21.48
CA GLU A 239 -4.30 25.66 -21.37
C GLU A 239 -5.39 26.73 -21.21
N GLU A 240 -6.51 26.55 -21.91
CA GLU A 240 -7.69 27.40 -21.78
C GLU A 240 -8.49 27.04 -20.51
N VAL A 241 -9.04 28.05 -19.84
CA VAL A 241 -9.85 27.88 -18.61
C VAL A 241 -11.27 27.43 -18.95
N GLU A 242 -11.77 26.46 -18.20
CA GLU A 242 -13.08 25.82 -18.39
C GLU A 242 -13.90 25.80 -17.08
N GLU A 243 -15.14 25.34 -17.13
CA GLU A 243 -16.08 25.35 -15.98
C GLU A 243 -15.51 24.62 -14.74
N ASN A 244 -14.72 23.56 -14.95
CA ASN A 244 -14.09 22.77 -13.90
C ASN A 244 -12.57 22.99 -13.79
N TRP A 245 -12.02 23.96 -14.51
CA TRP A 245 -10.58 24.29 -14.53
C TRP A 245 -10.43 25.80 -14.52
N THR A 246 -10.37 26.39 -13.33
CA THR A 246 -10.40 27.85 -13.18
C THR A 246 -9.01 28.47 -13.26
N GLU A 247 -8.94 29.79 -13.47
CA GLU A 247 -7.69 30.55 -13.37
C GLU A 247 -6.99 30.37 -12.01
N LYS A 248 -7.78 30.11 -10.95
CA LYS A 248 -7.23 29.85 -9.63
C LYS A 248 -6.53 28.48 -9.61
N ASP A 249 -7.19 27.43 -10.08
CA ASP A 249 -6.65 26.07 -10.11
C ASP A 249 -5.37 26.02 -10.97
N LYS A 250 -5.42 26.67 -12.13
CA LYS A 250 -4.28 26.85 -13.04
C LYS A 250 -3.09 27.51 -12.34
N LYS A 251 -3.33 28.59 -11.61
CA LYS A 251 -2.28 29.30 -10.87
C LYS A 251 -1.70 28.43 -9.76
N GLU A 252 -2.53 27.73 -9.00
CA GLU A 252 -2.10 26.84 -7.92
C GLU A 252 -1.21 25.70 -8.47
N LEU A 253 -1.58 25.09 -9.60
CA LEU A 253 -0.78 24.04 -10.24
C LEU A 253 0.56 24.57 -10.77
N ILE A 254 0.58 25.76 -11.38
CA ILE A 254 1.83 26.40 -11.83
C ILE A 254 2.75 26.70 -10.64
N GLU A 255 2.20 27.14 -9.51
CA GLU A 255 2.97 27.37 -8.28
C GLU A 255 3.59 26.07 -7.78
N GLU A 256 2.82 24.98 -7.69
CA GLU A 256 3.30 23.63 -7.32
C GLU A 256 4.44 23.16 -8.24
N TYR A 257 4.24 23.19 -9.56
CA TYR A 257 5.26 22.76 -10.53
C TYR A 257 6.50 23.65 -10.48
N THR A 258 6.33 24.94 -10.19
CA THR A 258 7.46 25.87 -10.01
C THR A 258 8.27 25.50 -8.76
N GLU A 259 7.61 25.10 -7.67
CA GLU A 259 8.28 24.60 -6.47
C GLU A 259 9.04 23.30 -6.75
N GLU A 260 8.45 22.34 -7.45
CA GLU A 260 9.12 21.11 -7.88
C GLU A 260 10.35 21.42 -8.77
N ASN A 261 10.20 22.32 -9.74
CA ASN A 261 11.29 22.74 -10.61
C ASN A 261 12.45 23.39 -9.82
N ASN A 262 12.11 24.17 -8.79
CA ASN A 262 13.09 24.76 -7.87
C ASN A 262 13.79 23.70 -7.02
N CYS A 263 13.12 22.59 -6.68
CA CYS A 263 13.74 21.45 -6.02
C CYS A 263 14.85 20.85 -6.90
N TYR A 264 14.61 20.61 -8.20
CA TYR A 264 15.65 20.12 -9.12
C TYR A 264 16.85 21.06 -9.21
N LYS A 265 16.61 22.37 -9.38
CA LYS A 265 17.67 23.40 -9.49
C LYS A 265 18.60 23.45 -8.29
N LYS A 266 18.07 23.21 -7.08
CA LYS A 266 18.85 23.25 -5.82
C LYS A 266 19.33 21.88 -5.37
N MET A 267 18.96 20.81 -6.07
CA MET A 267 19.10 19.43 -5.61
C MET A 267 20.55 19.04 -5.32
N ILE A 268 21.46 19.28 -6.27
CA ILE A 268 22.87 18.90 -6.12
C ILE A 268 23.57 19.69 -5.02
N GLU A 269 23.26 20.97 -4.87
CA GLU A 269 23.85 21.81 -3.82
C GLU A 269 23.36 21.39 -2.42
N ARG A 270 22.09 20.98 -2.30
CA ARG A 270 21.59 20.35 -1.07
C ARG A 270 22.35 19.06 -0.77
N ILE A 271 22.49 18.16 -1.74
CA ILE A 271 23.21 16.90 -1.52
C ILE A 271 24.67 17.14 -1.12
N LYS A 272 25.35 18.09 -1.78
CA LYS A 272 26.73 18.49 -1.43
C LYS A 272 26.86 19.08 -0.03
N SER A 273 25.81 19.70 0.51
CA SER A 273 25.82 20.22 1.88
C SER A 273 25.65 19.14 2.96
N GLY A 274 25.54 17.87 2.55
CA GLY A 274 25.37 16.72 3.45
C GLY A 274 23.92 16.28 3.61
N TYR A 275 22.97 16.88 2.88
CA TYR A 275 21.59 16.39 2.87
C TYR A 275 21.50 15.00 2.24
N VAL A 276 20.88 14.07 2.96
CA VAL A 276 20.52 12.74 2.46
C VAL A 276 19.01 12.72 2.22
N PRO A 277 18.55 12.52 0.96
CA PRO A 277 17.13 12.37 0.68
C PRO A 277 16.56 11.15 1.41
N GLY A 278 15.49 11.35 2.20
CA GLY A 278 14.82 10.27 2.91
C GLY A 278 14.03 9.35 1.98
N LEU A 279 13.71 8.14 2.45
CA LEU A 279 12.77 7.24 1.80
C LEU A 279 11.38 7.50 2.38
N GLU A 280 10.42 7.82 1.52
CA GLU A 280 9.01 7.78 1.91
C GLU A 280 8.57 6.31 1.89
N PHE A 281 8.38 5.74 3.08
CA PHE A 281 7.97 4.36 3.26
C PHE A 281 6.77 4.31 4.18
N GLU A 282 5.67 3.81 3.64
CA GLU A 282 4.46 3.48 4.39
C GLU A 282 4.12 2.02 4.15
N THR A 283 3.55 1.39 5.16
CA THR A 283 3.05 0.02 5.09
C THR A 283 1.53 0.05 5.06
N ASP A 284 0.93 -0.65 4.12
CA ASP A 284 -0.52 -0.83 4.08
C ASP A 284 -0.89 -2.23 4.56
N TYR A 285 -2.17 -2.43 4.87
CA TYR A 285 -2.72 -3.76 5.04
C TYR A 285 -3.18 -4.30 3.68
N ILE A 286 -3.25 -5.62 3.56
CA ILE A 286 -3.88 -6.28 2.41
C ILE A 286 -5.19 -6.90 2.86
N GLY A 287 -6.23 -6.74 2.04
CA GLY A 287 -7.54 -7.33 2.26
C GLY A 287 -7.76 -8.58 1.41
N ALA A 288 -8.79 -9.34 1.77
CA ALA A 288 -9.34 -10.40 0.93
C ALA A 288 -10.87 -10.36 0.95
N CYS A 289 -11.49 -11.24 0.18
CA CYS A 289 -12.93 -11.47 0.32
C CYS A 289 -13.19 -12.20 1.64
N TYR A 290 -13.97 -11.60 2.53
CA TYR A 290 -14.42 -12.23 3.77
C TYR A 290 -15.94 -12.30 3.83
N LEU A 291 -16.58 -12.45 2.66
CA LEU A 291 -18.02 -12.65 2.54
C LEU A 291 -18.35 -14.15 2.63
N PHE A 292 -19.11 -14.52 3.67
CA PHE A 292 -19.67 -15.87 3.77
C PHE A 292 -20.64 -16.14 2.62
N GLY A 293 -20.50 -17.28 1.95
CA GLY A 293 -21.29 -17.65 0.78
C GLY A 293 -20.77 -17.10 -0.56
N CYS A 294 -19.63 -16.40 -0.59
CA CYS A 294 -19.06 -15.88 -1.84
C CYS A 294 -18.57 -17.02 -2.76
N LYS A 295 -19.24 -17.20 -3.91
CA LYS A 295 -18.95 -18.28 -4.84
C LYS A 295 -17.64 -18.07 -5.60
N ARG A 296 -17.32 -16.83 -5.95
CA ARG A 296 -16.07 -16.49 -6.65
C ARG A 296 -14.81 -16.96 -5.92
N HIS A 297 -14.83 -16.95 -4.59
CA HIS A 297 -13.72 -17.38 -3.73
C HIS A 297 -14.00 -18.70 -2.99
N ASN A 298 -15.06 -19.43 -3.37
CA ASN A 298 -15.49 -20.68 -2.75
C ASN A 298 -15.69 -20.59 -1.22
N HIS A 299 -16.17 -19.45 -0.73
CA HIS A 299 -16.52 -19.29 0.67
C HIS A 299 -17.89 -19.92 0.92
N LEU A 300 -17.93 -20.84 1.88
CA LEU A 300 -19.19 -21.44 2.33
C LEU A 300 -19.98 -20.45 3.17
N GLU A 301 -21.27 -20.74 3.33
CA GLU A 301 -22.05 -20.12 4.39
C GLU A 301 -21.49 -20.50 5.76
N TYR A 302 -21.70 -19.64 6.75
CA TYR A 302 -21.25 -19.89 8.10
C TYR A 302 -22.10 -20.98 8.76
N GLU A 303 -21.46 -22.08 9.13
CA GLU A 303 -22.04 -23.14 9.94
C GLU A 303 -21.49 -23.04 11.37
N LYS A 304 -22.37 -23.18 12.37
CA LYS A 304 -22.03 -23.06 13.80
C LYS A 304 -21.27 -24.28 14.32
#